data_AF-A0A9P7ECQ4-F1
#
_entry.id   AF-A0A9P7ECQ4-F1
#
_cell.length_a   1.000
_cell.length_b   1.000
_cell.length_c   1.000
_cell.angle_alpha   90.00
_cell.angle_beta   90.00
_cell.angle_gamma   90.00
#
_symmetry.space_group_name_H-M   'P 1'
#
loop_
_entity.id
_entity.type
_entity.pdbx_description
1 polymer ?
#
loop_
_entity_poly.entity_id
_entity_poly.type
_entity_poly.pdbx_seq_one_letter_code
_entity_poly.pdbx_strand_id
1 'polypeptide(L)'
;WPSIFSRIKVIVNRETPHHWDPGASPSFYNLLVSLGKAHQAILNLPDLGAELEYPPGTMIYISGRVLEHGIPAWGDGERVIIA
;
A
#
# COMPACT_ATOMS: atom_id res chain seq x y z
N TRP A 1 14.42 -14.89 -7.00
CA TRP A 1 12.99 -14.96 -6.65
C TRP A 1 12.18 -14.65 -7.89
N PRO A 2 11.55 -15.63 -8.55
CA PRO A 2 10.59 -15.33 -9.59
C PRO A 2 9.35 -14.72 -8.93
N SER A 3 9.12 -13.45 -9.21
CA SER A 3 7.94 -12.74 -8.73
C SER A 3 6.71 -13.27 -9.47
N ILE A 4 5.70 -13.75 -8.75
CA ILE A 4 4.35 -14.00 -9.31
C ILE A 4 3.60 -12.68 -9.58
N PHE A 5 4.18 -11.53 -9.19
CA PHE A 5 3.63 -10.21 -9.47
C PHE A 5 3.98 -9.84 -10.91
N SER A 6 2.97 -9.84 -11.77
CA SER A 6 3.08 -9.49 -13.18
C SER A 6 3.28 -7.99 -13.43
N ARG A 7 3.17 -7.16 -12.38
CA ARG A 7 3.30 -5.70 -12.44
C ARG A 7 3.96 -5.18 -11.17
N ILE A 8 4.84 -4.20 -11.34
CA ILE A 8 5.44 -3.42 -10.25
C ILE A 8 5.09 -1.96 -10.52
N LYS A 9 4.54 -1.27 -9.52
CA LYS A 9 4.31 0.18 -9.54
C LYS A 9 5.23 0.82 -8.50
N VAL A 10 5.80 1.97 -8.87
CA VAL A 10 6.51 2.84 -7.93
C VAL A 10 5.65 4.09 -7.73
N ILE A 11 5.27 4.35 -6.49
CA ILE A 11 4.42 5.48 -6.10
C ILE A 11 5.28 6.40 -5.23
N VAL A 12 5.59 7.61 -5.72
CA VAL A 12 6.44 8.58 -5.03
C VAL A 12 5.63 9.82 -4.68
N ASN A 13 5.63 10.20 -3.40
CA ASN A 13 5.02 11.43 -2.87
C ASN A 13 3.62 11.73 -3.44
N ARG A 14 2.85 10.68 -3.61
CA ARG A 14 1.50 10.73 -4.17
C ARG A 14 0.52 10.16 -3.18
N GLU A 15 -0.56 10.91 -2.95
CA GLU A 15 -1.70 10.42 -2.18
C GLU A 15 -2.28 9.18 -2.85
N THR A 16 -2.70 8.24 -2.01
CA THR A 16 -3.41 7.05 -2.46
C THR A 16 -4.79 7.08 -1.80
N PRO A 17 -5.80 7.68 -2.44
CA PRO A 17 -7.17 7.66 -1.94
C PRO A 17 -7.66 6.22 -1.71
N HIS A 18 -8.69 6.07 -0.89
CA HIS A 18 -9.31 4.76 -0.67
C HIS A 18 -9.83 4.18 -1.98
N HIS A 19 -9.47 2.92 -2.25
CA HIS A 19 -9.85 2.21 -3.45
C HIS A 19 -9.74 0.69 -3.27
N TRP A 20 -10.26 -0.03 -4.26
CA TRP A 20 -9.95 -1.44 -4.53
C TRP A 20 -9.14 -1.56 -5.82
N ASP A 21 -8.46 -2.69 -6.01
CA ASP A 21 -7.76 -3.05 -7.24
C ASP A 21 -8.67 -3.94 -8.14
N PRO A 22 -9.47 -3.37 -9.06
CA PRO A 22 -10.48 -4.13 -9.82
C PRO A 22 -9.90 -5.14 -10.81
N GLY A 23 -8.60 -5.08 -11.11
CA GLY A 23 -7.93 -5.94 -12.09
C GLY A 23 -7.34 -7.24 -11.52
N ALA A 24 -7.31 -7.41 -10.19
CA ALA A 24 -6.72 -8.60 -9.56
C ALA A 24 -7.75 -9.75 -9.41
N SER A 25 -7.29 -10.97 -9.10
CA SER A 25 -8.16 -12.03 -8.57
C SER A 25 -8.35 -11.82 -7.05
N PRO A 26 -9.50 -12.16 -6.44
CA PRO A 26 -9.69 -12.05 -5.00
C PRO A 26 -8.66 -12.85 -4.17
N SER A 27 -8.14 -13.93 -4.75
CA SER A 27 -7.11 -14.80 -4.15
C SER A 27 -5.68 -14.27 -4.30
N PHE A 28 -5.47 -13.20 -5.06
CA PHE A 28 -4.14 -12.62 -5.26
C PHE A 28 -3.85 -11.59 -4.17
N TYR A 29 -2.56 -11.47 -3.87
CA TYR A 29 -2.05 -10.47 -2.94
C TYR A 29 -1.20 -9.45 -3.69
N ASN A 30 -1.26 -8.20 -3.28
CA ASN A 30 -0.32 -7.15 -3.60
C ASN A 30 0.73 -7.11 -2.50
N LEU A 31 2.01 -7.05 -2.90
CA LEU A 31 3.10 -6.79 -1.96
C LEU A 31 3.37 -5.29 -1.92
N LEU A 32 3.07 -4.65 -0.79
CA LEU A 32 3.32 -3.24 -0.58
C LEU A 32 4.57 -3.07 0.29
N VAL A 33 5.58 -2.38 -0.23
CA VAL A 33 6.80 -2.04 0.51
C VAL A 33 6.86 -0.53 0.71
N SER A 34 6.91 -0.11 1.97
CA SER A 34 7.06 1.29 2.38
C SER A 34 8.54 1.66 2.44
N LEU A 35 8.93 2.68 1.71
CA LEU A 35 10.28 3.22 1.62
C LEU A 35 10.21 4.76 1.70
N GLY A 36 11.39 5.38 1.71
CA GLY A 36 11.53 6.83 1.82
C GLY A 36 12.05 7.21 3.20
N LYS A 37 11.75 8.44 3.64
CA LYS A 37 12.36 9.01 4.84
C LYS A 37 11.39 9.91 5.60
N ALA A 38 11.38 9.74 6.92
CA ALA A 38 10.70 10.61 7.89
C ALA A 38 9.16 10.73 7.75
N HIS A 39 8.53 9.99 6.83
CA HIS A 39 7.07 9.98 6.73
C HIS A 39 6.41 9.11 7.80
N GLN A 40 5.17 9.47 8.13
CA GLN A 40 4.36 8.82 9.16
C GLN A 40 3.07 8.32 8.50
N ALA A 41 3.23 7.50 7.45
CA ALA A 41 2.08 7.02 6.69
C ALA A 41 1.25 6.05 7.53
N ILE A 42 -0.06 6.17 7.42
CA ILE A 42 -1.02 5.21 7.95
C ILE A 42 -1.68 4.51 6.77
N LEU A 43 -1.65 3.18 6.77
CA LEU A 43 -2.43 2.38 5.84
C LEU A 43 -3.80 2.14 6.44
N ASN A 44 -4.82 2.73 5.83
CA ASN A 44 -6.21 2.56 6.22
C ASN A 44 -6.79 1.31 5.54
N LEU A 45 -7.50 0.49 6.31
CA LEU A 45 -8.23 -0.69 5.88
C LEU A 45 -9.69 -0.63 6.38
N PRO A 46 -10.56 0.19 5.75
CA PRO A 46 -11.91 0.46 6.24
C PRO A 46 -12.77 -0.79 6.45
N ASP A 47 -12.69 -1.77 5.55
CA ASP A 47 -13.42 -3.05 5.64
C ASP A 47 -13.08 -3.85 6.91
N LEU A 48 -11.92 -3.60 7.51
CA LEU A 48 -11.47 -4.23 8.75
C LEU A 48 -11.60 -3.31 9.96
N GLY A 49 -12.02 -2.05 9.78
CA GLY A 49 -12.01 -1.03 10.83
C GLY A 49 -10.62 -0.80 11.42
N ALA A 50 -9.57 -0.98 10.61
CA ALA A 50 -8.19 -0.98 11.06
C ALA A 50 -7.36 0.13 10.40
N GLU A 51 -6.44 0.68 11.19
CA GLU A 51 -5.41 1.61 10.77
C GLU A 51 -4.06 1.05 11.19
N LEU A 52 -3.12 0.96 10.24
CA LEU A 52 -1.81 0.38 10.49
C LEU A 52 -0.73 1.44 10.31
N GLU A 53 0.13 1.60 11.31
CA GLU A 53 1.36 2.36 11.15
C GLU A 53 2.18 1.74 10.01
N TYR A 54 2.56 2.56 9.04
CA TYR A 54 3.22 2.11 7.82
C TYR A 54 4.50 2.93 7.53
N PRO A 55 5.47 2.96 8.47
CA PRO A 55 6.70 3.72 8.32
C PRO A 55 7.63 3.12 7.25
N PRO A 56 8.69 3.85 6.83
CA PRO A 56 9.74 3.28 5.98
C PRO A 56 10.32 1.99 6.54
N GLY A 57 10.49 0.98 5.69
CA GLY A 57 10.98 -0.35 6.05
C GLY A 57 9.89 -1.39 6.28
N THR A 58 8.61 -0.99 6.31
CA THR A 58 7.49 -1.93 6.49
C THR A 58 7.08 -2.59 5.17
N MET A 59 6.68 -3.86 5.25
CA MET A 59 6.18 -4.64 4.12
C MET A 59 4.87 -5.33 4.51
N ILE A 60 3.86 -5.26 3.64
CA ILE A 60 2.53 -5.84 3.88
C ILE A 60 2.05 -6.57 2.62
N TYR A 61 1.46 -7.76 2.80
CA TYR A 61 0.64 -8.41 1.78
C TYR A 61 -0.83 -8.11 2.04
N ILE A 62 -1.53 -7.57 1.03
CA ILE A 62 -2.98 -7.34 1.09
C ILE A 62 -3.66 -7.94 -0.14
N SER A 63 -4.91 -8.37 -0.03
CA SER A 63 -5.74 -8.61 -1.22
C SER A 63 -6.42 -7.30 -1.61
N GLY A 64 -5.79 -6.51 -2.49
CA GLY A 64 -6.29 -5.19 -2.89
C GLY A 64 -7.65 -5.23 -3.61
N ARG A 65 -8.04 -6.40 -4.14
CA ARG A 65 -9.39 -6.61 -4.70
C ARG A 65 -10.46 -6.78 -3.62
N VAL A 66 -10.11 -7.40 -2.51
CA VAL A 66 -11.07 -7.75 -1.45
C VAL A 66 -11.19 -6.63 -0.43
N LEU A 67 -10.07 -5.99 -0.08
CA LEU A 67 -10.00 -4.98 0.97
C LEU A 67 -9.85 -3.59 0.35
N GLU A 68 -10.79 -2.70 0.70
CA GLU A 68 -10.62 -1.27 0.47
C GLU A 68 -9.36 -0.82 1.23
N HIS A 69 -8.50 -0.07 0.56
CA HIS A 69 -7.26 0.39 1.17
C HIS A 69 -6.84 1.76 0.65
N GLY A 70 -6.13 2.51 1.48
CA GLY A 70 -5.66 3.84 1.13
C GLY A 70 -4.59 4.36 2.08
N ILE A 71 -3.80 5.29 1.56
CA ILE A 71 -2.88 6.14 2.33
C ILE A 71 -3.17 7.56 1.85
N PRO A 72 -4.25 8.20 2.36
CA PRO A 72 -4.72 9.49 1.85
C PRO A 72 -3.77 10.63 2.20
N ALA A 73 -2.98 10.50 3.27
CA ALA A 73 -1.93 11.43 3.66
C ALA A 73 -0.79 10.67 4.37
N TRP A 74 0.40 11.27 4.45
CA TRP A 74 1.57 10.68 5.13
C TRP A 74 2.35 11.65 6.03
N GLY A 75 1.79 12.84 6.27
CA GLY A 75 2.47 13.91 7.00
C GLY A 75 3.66 14.48 6.23
N ASP A 76 4.74 14.76 6.95
CA ASP A 76 5.98 15.29 6.39
C ASP A 76 6.85 14.21 5.72
N GLY A 77 7.91 14.65 5.05
CA GLY A 77 8.95 13.76 4.50
C GLY A 77 8.60 13.14 3.15
N GLU A 78 9.37 12.11 2.80
CA GLU A 78 9.33 11.46 1.49
C GLU A 78 8.72 10.07 1.62
N ARG A 79 7.67 9.80 0.86
CA ARG A 79 7.03 8.48 0.79
C ARG A 79 7.29 7.85 -0.58
N VAL A 80 7.87 6.66 -0.56
CA VAL A 80 8.08 5.82 -1.76
C VAL A 80 7.47 4.45 -1.50
N ILE A 81 6.50 4.03 -2.31
CA ILE A 81 5.91 2.70 -2.21
C ILE A 81 6.26 1.89 -3.46
N ILE A 82 6.67 0.63 -3.25
CA ILE A 82 6.69 -0.40 -4.28
C ILE A 82 5.43 -1.25 -4.08
N ALA A 83 4.61 -1.39 -5.12
CA ALA A 83 3.31 -2.07 -5.10
C ALA A 83 3.11 -3.02 -6.29
#